data_AF-J7U5N3-F1
#
_entry.id   AF-J7U5N3-F1
#
_cell.length_a   1.000
_cell.length_b   1.000
_cell.length_c   1.000
_cell.angle_alpha   90.00
_cell.angle_beta   90.00
_cell.angle_gamma   90.00
#
_symmetry.space_group_name_H-M   'P 1'
#
loop_
_entity.id
_entity.type
_entity.pdbx_description
1 polymer ?
#
loop_
_entity_poly.entity_id
_entity_poly.type
_entity_poly.pdbx_seq_one_letter_code
_entity_poly.pdbx_strand_id
1 'polypeptide(L)'
;MKKLTLITLGCLFSVTAFAANASKVCDEYFTEIDEMVKLAEQEAKGDADATAQITAMKQQLETAKTQIKSVPEETQDMACQQGLDALKEFKASMAKQ
;
A
#
# COMPACT_ATOMS: atom_id res chain seq x y z
N MET A 1 -42.46 23.92 -13.21
CA MET A 1 -42.59 22.70 -12.38
C MET A 1 -41.68 21.66 -13.01
N LYS A 2 -40.71 20.99 -12.37
CA LYS A 2 -40.38 20.76 -10.96
C LYS A 2 -38.87 20.96 -10.76
N LYS A 3 -38.54 21.49 -9.58
CA LYS A 3 -37.19 21.71 -9.05
C LYS A 3 -36.54 20.35 -8.81
N LEU A 4 -35.30 20.16 -9.28
CA LEU A 4 -34.47 19.03 -8.89
C LEU A 4 -33.23 19.58 -8.16
N THR A 5 -33.50 20.12 -6.97
CA THR A 5 -32.56 20.12 -5.85
C THR A 5 -32.37 18.68 -5.36
N LEU A 6 -31.16 18.37 -4.87
CA LEU A 6 -30.67 17.14 -4.20
C LEU A 6 -29.53 16.51 -5.04
N ILE A 7 -28.27 16.37 -4.61
CA ILE A 7 -27.64 16.37 -3.29
C ILE A 7 -26.19 16.83 -3.52
N THR A 8 -25.78 17.91 -2.85
CA THR A 8 -24.37 18.16 -2.54
C THR A 8 -23.89 16.99 -1.69
N LEU A 9 -23.21 16.02 -2.31
CA LEU A 9 -22.46 14.99 -1.61
C LEU A 9 -21.20 15.66 -1.04
N GLY A 10 -21.40 16.44 0.01
CA GLY A 10 -20.34 16.84 0.89
C GLY A 10 -19.83 15.59 1.59
N CYS A 11 -18.75 15.01 1.08
CA CYS A 11 -17.89 14.17 1.90
C CYS A 11 -17.22 15.08 2.94
N LEU A 12 -17.95 15.33 4.03
CA LEU A 12 -17.33 15.68 5.29
C LEU A 12 -16.53 14.46 5.72
N PHE A 13 -15.27 14.37 5.27
CA PHE A 13 -14.30 13.55 5.96
C PHE A 13 -14.05 14.25 7.30
N SER A 14 -14.81 13.82 8.30
CA SER A 14 -14.45 14.03 9.69
C SER A 14 -13.09 13.38 9.86
N VAL A 15 -12.02 14.20 9.82
CA VAL A 15 -10.66 13.75 10.12
C VAL A 15 -10.66 13.35 11.58
N THR A 16 -10.98 12.09 11.87
CA THR A 16 -10.68 11.49 13.15
C THR A 16 -9.17 11.46 13.24
N ALA A 17 -8.63 12.15 14.25
CA ALA A 17 -7.20 12.26 14.49
C ALA A 17 -6.58 10.86 14.65
N PHE A 18 -6.04 10.31 13.56
CA PHE A 18 -5.15 9.14 13.56
C PHE A 18 -3.69 9.57 13.81
N ALA A 19 -3.45 10.63 14.56
CA ALA A 19 -2.12 11.25 14.67
C ALA A 19 -1.15 10.54 15.64
N ALA A 20 -1.49 9.37 16.19
CA ALA A 20 -0.61 8.64 17.11
C ALA A 20 -0.06 7.33 16.54
N ASN A 21 -0.68 6.79 15.47
CA ASN A 21 -0.37 5.47 14.92
C ASN A 21 0.15 5.55 13.47
N ALA A 22 0.11 6.75 12.88
CA ALA A 22 0.47 7.13 11.53
C ALA A 22 1.73 6.44 10.98
N SER A 23 2.90 6.85 11.50
CA SER A 23 4.21 6.26 11.18
C SER A 23 4.22 4.72 11.26
N LYS A 24 3.46 4.15 12.21
CA LYS A 24 3.46 2.71 12.47
C LYS A 24 2.76 1.91 11.36
N VAL A 25 1.75 2.49 10.71
CA VAL A 25 1.03 1.87 9.58
C VAL A 25 1.93 1.77 8.36
N CYS A 26 2.65 2.84 8.02
CA CYS A 26 3.61 2.80 6.91
C CYS A 26 4.81 1.89 7.17
N ASP A 27 5.31 1.86 8.41
CA ASP A 27 6.39 0.94 8.78
C ASP A 27 5.96 -0.52 8.64
N GLU A 28 4.74 -0.86 9.09
CA GLU A 28 4.17 -2.21 8.93
C GLU A 28 3.98 -2.55 7.44
N TYR A 29 3.40 -1.64 6.65
CA TYR A 29 3.23 -1.82 5.21
C TYR A 29 4.57 -2.09 4.50
N PHE A 30 5.58 -1.26 4.75
CA PHE A 30 6.87 -1.41 4.09
C PHE A 30 7.61 -2.67 4.53
N THR A 31 7.48 -3.07 5.80
CA THR A 31 8.03 -4.33 6.31
C THR A 31 7.44 -5.52 5.56
N GLU A 32 6.11 -5.54 5.40
CA GLU A 32 5.41 -6.63 4.74
C GLU A 32 5.77 -6.76 3.25
N ILE A 33 5.90 -5.62 2.57
CA ILE A 33 6.42 -5.57 1.19
C ILE A 33 7.83 -6.14 1.11
N ASP A 34 8.72 -5.75 2.04
CA ASP A 34 10.10 -6.20 2.04
C ASP A 34 10.24 -7.70 2.33
N GLU A 35 9.38 -8.26 3.17
CA GLU A 35 9.31 -9.70 3.41
C GLU A 35 8.84 -10.45 2.15
N MET A 36 7.83 -9.93 1.45
CA MET A 36 7.37 -10.53 0.19
C MET A 36 8.45 -10.49 -0.89
N VAL A 37 9.16 -9.37 -1.05
CA VAL A 37 10.27 -9.27 -2.01
C VAL A 37 11.37 -10.26 -1.66
N LYS A 38 11.73 -10.40 -0.39
CA LYS A 38 12.73 -11.40 0.05
C LYS A 38 12.30 -12.83 -0.25
N LEU A 39 11.02 -13.17 -0.04
CA LEU A 39 10.48 -14.48 -0.40
C LEU A 39 10.57 -14.71 -1.90
N ALA A 40 10.13 -13.74 -2.71
CA ALA A 40 10.22 -13.83 -4.16
C ALA A 40 11.69 -13.98 -4.63
N GLU A 41 12.61 -13.20 -4.08
CA GLU A 41 14.06 -13.31 -4.35
C GLU A 41 14.60 -14.70 -3.98
N GLN A 42 14.09 -15.33 -2.92
CA GLN A 42 14.47 -16.69 -2.54
C GLN A 42 13.92 -17.73 -3.51
N GLU A 43 12.66 -17.60 -3.94
CA GLU A 43 12.03 -18.52 -4.90
C GLU A 43 12.65 -18.43 -6.30
N ALA A 44 13.05 -17.23 -6.72
CA ALA A 44 13.72 -17.02 -8.00
C ALA A 44 15.20 -17.42 -8.01
N LYS A 45 15.77 -17.90 -6.89
CA LYS A 45 17.16 -18.33 -6.85
C LYS A 45 17.42 -19.42 -7.89
N GLY A 46 18.37 -19.14 -8.79
CA GLY A 46 18.75 -20.05 -9.86
C GLY A 46 18.01 -19.81 -11.18
N ASP A 47 17.05 -18.89 -11.21
CA ASP A 47 16.37 -18.42 -12.42
C ASP A 47 16.73 -16.94 -12.66
N ALA A 48 17.48 -16.69 -13.74
CA ALA A 48 17.97 -15.36 -14.09
C ALA A 48 16.84 -14.42 -14.54
N ASP A 49 15.83 -14.94 -15.23
CA ASP A 49 14.71 -14.15 -15.75
C ASP A 49 13.76 -13.75 -14.61
N ALA A 50 13.46 -14.69 -13.70
CA ALA A 50 12.69 -14.40 -12.50
C ALA A 50 13.42 -13.40 -11.58
N THR A 51 14.74 -13.55 -11.42
CA THR A 51 15.56 -12.62 -10.62
C THR A 51 15.54 -11.20 -11.22
N ALA A 52 15.63 -11.07 -12.54
CA ALA A 52 15.56 -9.78 -13.22
C ALA A 52 14.18 -9.11 -13.04
N GLN A 53 13.10 -9.89 -13.14
CA GLN A 53 11.75 -9.40 -12.93
C GLN A 53 11.53 -8.90 -11.50
N ILE A 54 11.98 -9.66 -10.49
CA ILE A 54 11.87 -9.26 -9.08
C ILE A 54 12.71 -8.02 -8.80
N THR A 55 13.91 -7.92 -9.40
CA THR A 55 14.76 -6.73 -9.27
C THR A 55 14.06 -5.48 -9.81
N ALA A 56 13.41 -5.58 -10.98
CA ALA A 56 12.64 -4.48 -11.54
C ALA A 56 11.45 -4.10 -10.63
N MET A 57 10.72 -5.08 -10.12
CA MET A 57 9.62 -4.84 -9.17
C MET A 57 10.10 -4.14 -7.90
N LYS A 58 11.24 -4.57 -7.34
CA LYS A 58 11.86 -3.96 -6.17
C LYS A 58 12.21 -2.50 -6.40
N GLN A 59 12.77 -2.16 -7.57
CA GLN A 59 13.06 -0.76 -7.91
C GLN A 59 11.80 0.11 -7.97
N GLN A 60 10.71 -0.42 -8.53
CA GLN A 60 9.44 0.29 -8.53
C GLN A 60 8.87 0.47 -7.12
N LEU A 61 8.97 -0.55 -6.27
CA LEU A 61 8.55 -0.47 -4.88
C LEU A 61 9.35 0.58 -4.09
N GLU A 62 10.67 0.59 -4.21
CA GLU A 62 11.50 1.60 -3.53
C GLU A 62 11.15 3.02 -3.99
N THR A 63 10.92 3.20 -5.30
CA THR A 63 10.45 4.49 -5.85
C THR A 63 9.09 4.88 -5.24
N ALA A 64 8.14 3.96 -5.16
CA ALA A 64 6.84 4.20 -4.56
C ALA A 64 6.94 4.54 -3.06
N LYS A 65 7.79 3.83 -2.30
CA LYS A 65 8.07 4.15 -0.89
C LYS A 65 8.63 5.57 -0.74
N THR A 66 9.56 5.97 -1.60
CA THR A 66 10.10 7.34 -1.60
C THR A 66 9.02 8.38 -1.91
N GLN A 67 8.14 8.11 -2.88
CA GLN A 67 7.03 9.01 -3.20
C GLN A 67 6.04 9.15 -2.03
N ILE A 68 5.71 8.04 -1.36
CA ILE A 68 4.87 8.07 -0.15
C ILE A 68 5.56 8.92 0.92
N LYS A 69 6.84 8.70 1.20
CA LYS A 69 7.59 9.50 2.18
C LYS A 69 7.67 10.99 1.85
N SER A 70 7.42 11.39 0.60
CA SER A 70 7.46 12.78 0.16
C SER A 70 6.15 13.55 0.31
N VAL A 71 5.03 12.87 0.61
CA VAL A 71 3.72 13.51 0.83
C VAL A 71 3.47 13.77 2.34
N PRO A 72 2.46 14.59 2.71
CA PRO A 72 2.14 14.83 4.12
C PRO A 72 1.78 13.54 4.86
N GLU A 73 2.11 13.45 6.14
CA GLU A 73 1.98 12.24 6.98
C GLU A 73 0.58 11.60 6.91
N GLU A 74 -0.48 12.41 7.00
CA GLU A 74 -1.87 11.96 6.85
C GLU A 74 -2.13 11.27 5.49
N THR A 75 -1.49 11.74 4.42
CA THR A 75 -1.61 11.15 3.08
C THR A 75 -0.75 9.88 2.96
N GLN A 76 0.39 9.82 3.67
CA GLN A 76 1.20 8.61 3.76
C GLN A 76 0.38 7.50 4.40
N ASP A 77 -0.22 7.78 5.56
CA ASP A 77 -0.97 6.80 6.34
C ASP A 77 -2.14 6.24 5.54
N MET A 78 -2.89 7.11 4.86
CA MET A 78 -4.00 6.69 4.03
C MET A 78 -3.54 5.75 2.90
N ALA A 79 -2.42 6.07 2.24
CA ALA A 79 -1.86 5.24 1.19
C ALA A 79 -1.32 3.91 1.74
N CYS A 80 -0.61 3.93 2.87
CA CYS A 80 -0.06 2.75 3.53
C CYS A 80 -1.15 1.83 4.08
N GLN A 81 -2.23 2.39 4.64
CA GLN A 81 -3.38 1.65 5.13
C GLN A 81 -4.06 0.90 3.97
N GLN A 82 -4.30 1.58 2.85
CA GLN A 82 -4.86 0.95 1.64
C GLN A 82 -3.95 -0.16 1.11
N GLY A 83 -2.63 0.08 1.12
CA GLY A 83 -1.63 -0.91 0.74
C GLY A 83 -1.65 -2.15 1.65
N LEU A 84 -1.73 -1.96 2.97
CA LEU A 84 -1.82 -3.04 3.95
C LEU A 84 -3.08 -3.88 3.78
N ASP A 85 -4.23 -3.24 3.55
CA ASP A 85 -5.49 -3.95 3.37
C ASP A 85 -5.46 -4.79 2.09
N ALA A 86 -4.94 -4.23 0.99
CA ALA A 86 -4.71 -4.99 -0.25
C ALA A 86 -3.74 -6.16 -0.06
N LEU A 87 -2.69 -5.98 0.74
CA LEU A 87 -1.74 -7.03 1.06
C LEU A 87 -2.37 -8.16 1.89
N LYS A 88 -3.21 -7.82 2.87
CA LYS A 88 -3.96 -8.81 3.66
C LYS A 88 -4.90 -9.61 2.77
N GLU A 89 -5.62 -8.96 1.85
CA GLU A 89 -6.47 -9.65 0.89
C GLU A 89 -5.66 -10.57 -0.04
N PHE A 90 -4.53 -10.10 -0.54
CA PHE A 90 -3.62 -10.89 -1.36
C PHE A 90 -3.13 -12.13 -0.62
N LYS A 91 -2.61 -11.98 0.60
CA LYS A 91 -2.17 -13.10 1.45
C LYS A 91 -3.30 -14.09 1.73
N ALA A 92 -4.50 -13.58 2.04
CA ALA A 92 -5.68 -14.43 2.25
C ALA A 92 -6.11 -15.19 0.99
N SER A 93 -5.87 -14.62 -0.19
CA SER A 93 -6.12 -15.30 -1.47
C SER A 93 -5.09 -16.39 -1.77
N MET A 94 -3.82 -16.18 -1.40
CA MET A 94 -2.77 -17.18 -1.53
C MET A 94 -2.96 -18.33 -0.55
N ALA A 95 -3.35 -18.06 0.70
CA ALA A 95 -3.61 -19.10 1.71
C ALA A 95 -4.82 -20.00 1.39
N LYS A 96 -5.64 -19.61 0.41
CA LYS A 96 -6.79 -20.39 -0.09
C LYS A 96 -6.44 -21.27 -1.30
N GLN A 97 -5.24 -21.16 -1.85
CA GLN A 97 -4.71 -22.07 -2.88
C GLN A 97 -3.91 -23.19 -2.23
#